data_AF-A0A946L4G3-F1
#
_entry.id   AF-A0A946L4G3-F1
#
_cell.length_a   1.000
_cell.length_b   1.000
_cell.length_c   1.000
_cell.angle_alpha   90.00
_cell.angle_beta   90.00
_cell.angle_gamma   90.00
#
_symmetry.space_group_name_H-M   'P 1'
#
loop_
_entity.id
_entity.type
_entity.pdbx_description
1 polymer ?
#
loop_
_entity_poly.entity_id
_entity_poly.type
_entity_poly.pdbx_seq_one_letter_code
_entity_poly.pdbx_strand_id
1 'polypeptide(L)'
;MFLDEFRGLTCGATTRKGTPCKQVAIYENGRCKFHGGLSTGPRTMKGKRASAANLKQWRENQKSTPQKKLKRKRFKIINSSTAA
;
A
#
# COMPACT_ATOMS: atom_id res chain seq x y z
N MET A 1 10.29 -10.32 14.93
CA MET A 1 9.48 -11.36 15.62
C MET A 1 8.01 -11.14 15.30
N PHE A 2 7.12 -12.09 15.58
CA PHE A 2 5.67 -11.83 15.57
C PHE A 2 5.31 -11.34 16.98
N LEU A 3 4.98 -10.06 17.13
CA LEU A 3 4.54 -9.53 18.42
C LEU A 3 3.12 -10.03 18.71
N ASP A 4 2.85 -10.47 19.94
CA ASP A 4 1.53 -10.95 20.34
C ASP A 4 0.44 -9.87 20.26
N GLU A 5 0.84 -8.59 20.36
CA GLU A 5 -0.01 -7.42 20.15
C GLU A 5 -0.63 -7.35 18.75
N PHE A 6 -0.02 -8.06 17.78
CA PHE A 6 -0.45 -8.08 16.40
C PHE A 6 -1.25 -9.33 16.01
N ARG A 7 -1.55 -10.18 16.99
CA ARG A 7 -2.32 -11.41 16.82
C ARG A 7 -3.76 -11.08 16.42
N GLY A 8 -4.23 -11.66 15.31
CA GLY A 8 -5.59 -11.43 14.79
C GLY A 8 -5.75 -10.25 13.84
N LEU A 9 -4.73 -9.41 13.67
CA LEU A 9 -4.73 -8.35 12.67
C LEU A 9 -4.33 -8.88 11.28
N THR A 10 -4.71 -8.15 10.25
CA THR A 10 -4.32 -8.44 8.86
C THR A 10 -3.44 -7.33 8.30
N CYS A 11 -2.58 -7.67 7.34
CA CYS A 11 -1.66 -6.72 6.73
C CYS A 11 -2.33 -5.48 6.12
N GLY A 12 -3.54 -5.62 5.56
CA GLY A 12 -4.36 -4.52 5.05
C GLY A 12 -3.79 -3.74 3.85
N ALA A 13 -2.59 -4.06 3.35
CA ALA A 13 -1.99 -3.38 2.21
C ALA A 13 -2.79 -3.65 0.92
N THR A 14 -2.91 -2.64 0.05
CA THR A 14 -3.61 -2.80 -1.23
C THR A 14 -2.83 -3.74 -2.14
N THR A 15 -3.45 -4.87 -2.50
CA THR A 15 -2.86 -5.83 -3.43
C THR A 15 -2.91 -5.32 -4.87
N ARG A 16 -2.22 -6.00 -5.78
CA ARG A 16 -2.31 -5.72 -7.23
C ARG A 16 -3.75 -5.81 -7.79
N LYS A 17 -4.63 -6.57 -7.13
CA LYS A 17 -6.06 -6.69 -7.48
C LYS A 17 -6.91 -5.53 -6.94
N GLY A 18 -6.34 -4.61 -6.17
CA GLY A 18 -7.03 -3.48 -5.55
C GLY A 18 -7.77 -3.82 -4.25
N THR A 19 -7.72 -5.07 -3.79
CA THR A 19 -8.33 -5.52 -2.53
C THR A 19 -7.31 -5.49 -1.39
N PRO A 20 -7.73 -5.37 -0.11
CA PRO A 20 -6.83 -5.38 1.04
C PRO A 20 -6.19 -6.75 1.25
N CYS A 21 -4.92 -6.76 1.68
CA CYS A 21 -4.18 -7.97 1.99
C CYS A 21 -4.73 -8.62 3.26
N LYS A 22 -5.14 -9.88 3.14
CA LYS A 22 -5.73 -10.68 4.23
C LYS A 22 -4.72 -11.48 5.06
N GLN A 23 -3.41 -11.28 4.83
CA GLN A 23 -2.39 -12.09 5.50
C GLN A 23 -2.28 -11.70 6.98
N VAL A 24 -2.31 -12.70 7.87
CA VAL A 24 -2.29 -12.54 9.34
C VAL A 24 -0.89 -12.60 9.94
N ALA A 25 0.05 -13.23 9.22
CA ALA A 25 1.47 -13.21 9.57
C ALA A 25 2.05 -11.80 9.29
N ILE A 26 1.88 -10.89 10.25
CA ILE A 26 2.36 -9.51 10.21
C ILE A 26 3.56 -9.30 11.14
N TYR A 27 4.49 -8.47 10.70
CA TYR A 27 5.71 -8.16 11.43
C TYR A 27 5.55 -6.87 12.24
N GLU A 28 6.60 -6.45 12.93
CA GLU A 28 6.62 -5.30 13.86
C GLU A 28 6.16 -3.98 13.22
N ASN A 29 6.27 -3.85 11.90
CA ASN A 29 5.79 -2.71 11.13
C ASN A 29 4.33 -2.82 10.66
N GLY A 30 3.59 -3.83 11.13
CA GLY A 30 2.19 -4.09 10.78
C GLY A 30 1.97 -4.63 9.35
N ARG A 31 3.02 -4.97 8.62
CA ARG A 31 2.93 -5.50 7.23
C ARG A 31 3.39 -6.95 7.15
N CYS A 32 2.87 -7.68 6.17
CA CYS A 32 3.30 -9.05 5.90
C CYS A 32 4.59 -9.08 5.07
N LYS A 33 5.20 -10.27 4.94
CA LYS A 33 6.45 -10.46 4.20
C LYS A 33 6.42 -9.91 2.76
N PHE A 34 5.27 -9.95 2.09
CA PHE A 34 5.11 -9.50 0.71
C PHE A 34 4.92 -7.98 0.57
N HIS A 35 4.54 -7.30 1.66
CA HIS A 35 4.28 -5.86 1.67
C HIS A 35 5.28 -5.11 2.56
N GLY A 36 6.50 -5.63 2.68
CA GLY A 36 7.59 -4.97 3.39
C GLY A 36 7.72 -5.33 4.88
N GLY A 37 7.01 -6.34 5.36
CA GLY A 37 7.10 -6.82 6.75
C GLY A 37 8.53 -7.18 7.18
N LEU A 38 9.29 -7.78 6.28
CA LEU A 38 10.71 -8.12 6.47
C LEU A 38 11.67 -7.03 6.00
N SER A 39 11.15 -5.91 5.49
CA SER A 39 12.00 -4.82 5.02
C SER A 39 12.62 -4.12 6.21
N THR A 40 13.94 -3.99 6.16
CA THR A 40 14.74 -3.31 7.19
C THR A 40 15.10 -1.88 6.79
N GLY A 41 14.64 -1.45 5.61
CA GLY A 41 14.98 -0.17 5.02
C GLY A 41 16.46 -0.06 4.64
N PRO A 42 16.86 1.09 4.07
CA PRO A 42 18.25 1.36 3.74
C PRO A 42 19.09 1.60 5.01
N ARG A 43 20.07 0.73 5.26
CA ARG A 43 20.98 0.88 6.41
C ARG A 43 22.15 1.83 6.14
N THR A 44 22.64 1.87 4.90
CA THR A 44 23.80 2.68 4.53
C THR A 44 23.42 4.12 4.20
N MET A 45 24.35 5.06 4.40
CA MET A 45 24.13 6.47 4.06
C MET A 45 23.83 6.65 2.56
N LYS A 46 24.54 5.92 1.69
CA LYS A 46 24.27 5.87 0.24
C LYS A 46 22.85 5.39 -0.05
N GLY A 47 22.40 4.32 0.61
CA GLY A 47 21.04 3.79 0.45
C GLY A 47 19.95 4.76 0.92
N LYS A 48 20.18 5.45 2.03
CA LYS A 48 19.25 6.47 2.55
C LYS A 48 19.12 7.63 1.56
N ARG A 49 20.24 8.12 1.00
CA ARG A 49 20.23 9.17 -0.04
C ARG A 49 19.48 8.73 -1.29
N ALA A 50 19.71 7.52 -1.77
CA ALA A 50 19.00 6.97 -2.92
C ALA A 50 17.48 6.86 -2.68
N SER A 51 17.08 6.37 -1.50
CA SER A 51 15.66 6.28 -1.13
C SER A 51 14.99 7.66 -1.09
N ALA A 52 15.66 8.67 -0.52
CA ALA A 52 15.16 10.05 -0.50
C ALA A 52 15.04 10.66 -1.90
N ALA A 53 16.02 10.40 -2.78
CA ALA A 53 15.99 10.85 -4.17
C ALA A 53 14.82 10.23 -4.96
N ASN A 54 14.59 8.92 -4.82
CA ASN A 54 13.46 8.24 -5.45
C ASN A 54 12.11 8.86 -5.04
N LEU A 55 11.97 9.20 -3.75
CA LEU A 55 10.75 9.85 -3.25
C LEU A 55 10.57 11.26 -3.82
N LYS A 56 11.66 12.04 -3.95
CA LYS A 56 11.64 13.37 -4.59
C LYS A 56 11.20 13.27 -6.05
N GLN A 57 11.82 12.37 -6.82
CA GLN A 57 11.48 12.13 -8.21
C GLN A 57 10.02 11.68 -8.39
N TRP A 58 9.54 10.75 -7.56
CA TRP A 58 8.14 10.32 -7.60
C TRP A 58 7.18 11.49 -7.39
N ARG A 59 7.43 12.37 -6.41
CA ARG A 59 6.61 13.56 -6.17
C ARG A 59 6.63 14.54 -7.34
N GLU A 60 7.78 14.74 -7.98
CA GLU A 60 7.91 15.58 -9.16
C GLU A 60 7.12 15.01 -10.35
N ASN A 61 7.18 13.70 -10.57
CA ASN A 61 6.41 13.01 -11.61
C ASN A 61 4.88 13.13 -11.39
N GLN A 62 4.43 13.15 -10.14
CA GLN A 62 3.02 13.40 -9.83
C GLN A 62 2.60 14.83 -10.20
N LYS A 63 3.49 15.83 -10.03
CA LYS A 63 3.22 17.24 -10.38
C LYS A 63 3.24 17.48 -11.89
N SER A 64 4.15 16.81 -12.61
CA SER A 64 4.35 16.99 -14.06
C SER A 64 3.35 16.24 -14.93
N THR A 65 2.40 15.51 -14.35
CA THR A 65 1.34 14.83 -15.10
C THR A 65 0.03 15.63 -14.98
N PRO A 66 -0.33 16.52 -15.94
CA PRO A 66 -1.68 17.03 -16.01
C PRO A 66 -2.60 15.87 -16.40
N GLN A 67 -3.41 15.38 -15.47
CA GLN A 67 -4.71 14.78 -15.77
C GLN A 67 -4.76 13.65 -16.84
N LYS A 68 -3.89 12.64 -16.83
CA LYS A 68 -4.22 11.35 -17.49
C LYS A 68 -5.05 10.45 -16.57
N LYS A 69 -6.12 10.99 -15.98
CA LYS A 69 -7.25 10.20 -15.47
C LYS A 69 -8.16 9.81 -16.65
N LEU A 70 -7.62 9.12 -17.67
CA LEU A 70 -8.48 8.48 -18.66
C LEU A 70 -9.06 7.21 -18.04
N LYS A 71 -10.20 7.40 -17.36
CA LYS A 71 -11.30 6.45 -17.16
C LYS A 71 -10.87 5.00 -16.93
N ARG A 72 -10.65 4.61 -15.67
CA ARG A 72 -11.01 3.24 -15.26
C ARG A 72 -12.53 3.16 -15.43
N LYS A 73 -12.99 2.60 -16.57
CA LYS A 73 -14.42 2.52 -16.90
C LYS A 73 -15.19 1.89 -15.73
N ARG A 74 -16.34 2.50 -15.48
CA ARG A 74 -17.39 2.20 -14.48
C ARG A 74 -17.77 0.72 -14.45
N PHE A 75 -17.94 0.18 -13.25
CA PHE A 75 -19.20 -0.49 -12.95
C PHE A 75 -20.02 0.47 -12.09
N LYS A 76 -21.03 1.09 -12.72
CA LYS A 76 -22.18 1.61 -11.98
C LYS A 76 -23.07 0.40 -11.75
N ILE A 77 -23.33 0.05 -10.51
CA ILE A 77 -24.68 -0.30 -10.12
C ILE A 77 -24.97 0.59 -8.92
N ILE A 78 -25.76 1.64 -9.16
CA ILE A 78 -26.30 2.51 -8.13
C ILE A 78 -27.77 2.10 -8.00
N ASN A 79 -28.06 1.55 -6.83
CA ASN A 79 -29.26 1.63 -5.98
C ASN A 79 -30.64 1.18 -6.49
N SER A 80 -31.36 0.52 -5.57
CA SER A 80 -32.73 0.88 -5.15
C SER A 80 -33.04 0.11 -3.84
N SER A 81 -33.05 0.79 -2.67
CA SER A 81 -34.26 1.17 -1.91
C SER A 81 -35.02 0.00 -1.23
N THR A 82 -35.08 0.07 0.11
CA THR A 82 -36.18 -0.33 1.02
C THR A 82 -37.30 -1.24 0.51
N ALA A 83 -37.51 -2.41 1.14
CA ALA A 83 -38.81 -2.94 1.64
C ALA A 83 -38.68 -4.41 2.12
N ALA A 84 -38.80 -4.61 3.44
CA ALA A 84 -39.53 -5.68 4.14
C ALA A 84 -39.40 -5.45 5.64
#